data_AF-A0A1Z4IAF7-F1
#
_entry.id   AF-A0A1Z4IAF7-F1
#
_cell.length_a   1.000
_cell.length_b   1.000
_cell.length_c   1.000
_cell.angle_alpha   90.00
_cell.angle_beta   90.00
_cell.angle_gamma   90.00
#
_symmetry.space_group_name_H-M   'P 1'
#
loop_
_entity.id
_entity.type
_entity.pdbx_description
1 polymer ?
#
loop_
_entity_poly.entity_id
_entity_poly.type
_entity_poly.pdbx_seq_one_letter_code
_entity_poly.pdbx_strand_id
1 'polypeptide(L)'
;MAILMEYKSRGNKGYQLTEAFFLWFEANFGSEYLIQGPKGAGRDVMLNEVLKGWDAKTPADIFISRQDETPIVIGFARYDSDRGGAQEDDRTGGNRDKITDIFRYADIYKLPLKIFFLNDGPGLTLGSMWNDYAALEDYGKGKVMVCTLKMLDERFTKDWLES
;
A
#
# COMPACT_ATOMS: atom_id res chain seq x y z
N MET A 1 -18.36 16.48 28.55
CA MET A 1 -17.04 16.75 27.95
C MET A 1 -16.32 15.42 27.73
N ALA A 2 -16.51 14.75 26.59
CA ALA A 2 -15.80 13.51 26.27
C ALA A 2 -15.89 13.19 24.77
N ILE A 3 -15.41 14.09 23.89
CA ILE A 3 -15.35 13.81 22.44
C ILE A 3 -13.94 14.14 21.86
N LEU A 4 -13.00 14.62 22.68
CA LEU A 4 -11.68 15.05 22.20
C LEU A 4 -10.54 14.03 22.43
N MET A 5 -10.76 12.96 23.21
CA MET A 5 -9.72 11.97 23.55
C MET A 5 -9.62 10.80 22.56
N GLU A 6 -10.71 10.43 21.86
CA GLU A 6 -10.68 9.32 20.89
C GLU A 6 -9.96 9.68 19.58
N TYR A 7 -9.87 10.97 19.24
CA TYR A 7 -9.14 11.40 18.04
C TYR A 7 -7.61 11.28 18.19
N LYS A 8 -7.09 11.25 19.42
CA LYS A 8 -5.63 11.23 19.67
C LYS A 8 -5.01 9.83 19.63
N SER A 9 -5.78 8.76 19.85
CA SER A 9 -5.24 7.38 19.82
C SER A 9 -5.25 6.73 18.43
N ARG A 10 -6.06 7.26 17.50
CA ARG A 10 -6.18 6.73 16.13
C ARG A 10 -4.96 7.00 15.25
N GLY A 11 -4.28 8.13 15.44
CA GLY A 11 -3.00 8.41 14.77
C GLY A 11 -1.93 7.36 15.10
N ASN A 12 -1.83 6.95 16.36
CA ASN A 12 -0.85 5.97 16.83
C ASN A 12 -1.03 4.57 16.23
N LYS A 13 -2.27 4.09 16.05
CA LYS A 13 -2.53 2.75 15.48
C LYS A 13 -2.14 2.64 14.00
N GLY A 14 -2.33 3.71 13.23
CA GLY A 14 -1.97 3.73 11.81
C GLY A 14 -0.45 3.64 11.60
N TYR A 15 0.34 4.28 12.46
CA TYR A 15 1.79 4.21 12.43
C TYR A 15 2.31 2.79 12.73
N GLN A 16 1.66 2.08 13.64
CA GLN A 16 2.02 0.70 14.00
C GLN A 16 1.88 -0.27 12.83
N LEU A 17 0.87 -0.12 11.95
CA LEU A 17 0.65 -1.01 10.81
C LEU A 17 1.80 -0.94 9.80
N THR A 18 2.11 0.27 9.33
CA THR A 18 3.21 0.50 8.39
C THR A 18 4.55 0.16 9.02
N GLU A 19 4.76 0.52 10.30
CA GLU A 19 6.00 0.21 11.01
C GLU A 19 6.22 -1.32 11.16
N ALA A 20 5.17 -2.07 11.51
CA ALA A 20 5.24 -3.52 11.60
C ALA A 20 5.58 -4.15 10.24
N PHE A 21 4.97 -3.67 9.15
CA PHE A 21 5.32 -4.14 7.80
C PHE A 21 6.78 -3.83 7.46
N PHE A 22 7.30 -2.66 7.81
CA PHE A 22 8.67 -2.29 7.47
C PHE A 22 9.68 -3.16 8.23
N LEU A 23 9.44 -3.40 9.52
CA LEU A 23 10.28 -4.30 10.32
C LEU A 23 10.25 -5.73 9.78
N TRP A 24 9.05 -6.22 9.44
CA TRP A 24 8.90 -7.54 8.83
C TRP A 24 9.61 -7.62 7.46
N PHE A 25 9.44 -6.61 6.60
CA PHE A 25 10.06 -6.58 5.28
C PHE A 25 11.58 -6.51 5.37
N GLU A 26 12.12 -5.62 6.21
CA GLU A 26 13.58 -5.52 6.43
C GLU A 26 14.16 -6.84 6.95
N ALA A 27 13.45 -7.55 7.84
CA ALA A 27 13.88 -8.85 8.37
C ALA A 27 13.88 -9.98 7.32
N ASN A 28 12.94 -9.97 6.38
CA ASN A 28 12.76 -11.05 5.40
C ASN A 28 13.46 -10.77 4.05
N PHE A 29 13.57 -9.50 3.66
CA PHE A 29 13.94 -9.08 2.30
C PHE A 29 15.00 -7.97 2.26
N GLY A 30 15.40 -7.41 3.41
CA GLY A 30 16.29 -6.24 3.48
C GLY A 30 17.70 -6.45 2.91
N SER A 31 18.14 -7.70 2.70
CA SER A 31 19.41 -8.00 2.03
C SER A 31 19.36 -7.80 0.50
N GLU A 32 18.17 -7.86 -0.10
CA GLU A 32 17.99 -7.86 -1.56
C GLU A 32 17.22 -6.64 -2.06
N TYR A 33 16.44 -6.01 -1.17
CA TYR A 33 15.55 -4.92 -1.53
C TYR A 33 15.67 -3.75 -0.55
N LEU A 34 15.34 -2.56 -1.04
CA LEU A 34 15.25 -1.34 -0.26
C LEU A 34 13.78 -0.98 -0.07
N ILE A 35 13.40 -0.60 1.14
CA ILE A 35 12.06 -0.10 1.46
C ILE A 35 12.15 1.33 1.98
N GLN A 36 11.26 2.19 1.47
CA GLN A 36 11.14 3.58 1.86
C GLN A 36 9.69 3.90 2.22
N GLY A 37 9.54 4.83 3.16
CA GLY A 37 8.25 5.41 3.56
C GLY A 37 8.26 5.96 4.98
N PRO A 38 7.12 6.47 5.45
CA PRO A 38 7.04 7.17 6.72
C PRO A 38 7.22 6.19 7.88
N LYS A 39 8.39 6.26 8.55
CA LYS A 39 8.61 5.62 9.85
C LYS A 39 7.97 6.49 10.95
N GLY A 40 6.92 5.99 11.61
CA GLY A 40 6.14 6.79 12.57
C GLY A 40 5.52 8.04 11.91
N ALA A 41 5.58 9.19 12.57
CA ALA A 41 5.05 10.48 12.07
C ALA A 41 5.85 11.11 10.90
N GLY A 42 6.63 10.32 10.17
CA GLY A 42 7.39 10.75 9.01
C GLY A 42 6.51 11.18 7.83
N ARG A 43 7.15 11.79 6.82
CA ARG A 43 6.50 12.22 5.58
C ARG A 43 6.34 11.03 4.62
N ASP A 44 5.20 10.95 3.97
CA ASP A 44 4.92 9.96 2.91
C ASP A 44 5.94 10.06 1.76
N VAL A 45 6.13 8.97 1.02
CA VAL A 45 6.93 8.99 -0.21
C VAL A 45 6.13 9.70 -1.28
N MET A 46 6.68 10.78 -1.84
CA MET A 46 6.04 11.48 -2.95
C MET A 46 6.50 10.85 -4.27
N LEU A 47 5.56 10.28 -5.04
CA LEU A 47 5.89 9.61 -6.30
C LEU A 47 6.57 10.54 -7.31
N ASN A 48 6.21 11.81 -7.35
CA ASN A 48 6.89 12.80 -8.21
C ASN A 48 8.34 13.10 -7.79
N GLU A 49 8.75 12.70 -6.58
CA GLU A 49 10.13 12.86 -6.09
C GLU A 49 10.96 11.60 -6.35
N VAL A 50 10.35 10.41 -6.38
CA VAL A 50 11.06 9.13 -6.54
C VAL A 50 10.89 8.47 -7.91
N LEU A 51 9.88 8.86 -8.69
CA LEU A 51 9.62 8.36 -10.05
C LEU A 51 9.90 9.44 -11.08
N LYS A 52 10.81 9.16 -12.00
CA LYS A 52 11.13 10.08 -13.10
C LYS A 52 9.90 10.29 -13.98
N GLY A 53 9.52 11.56 -14.18
CA GLY A 53 8.42 11.95 -15.07
C GLY A 53 7.03 11.57 -14.57
N TRP A 54 6.89 11.39 -13.25
CA TRP A 54 5.60 11.38 -12.58
C TRP A 54 5.26 12.81 -12.13
N ASP A 55 4.27 13.45 -12.78
CA ASP A 55 4.00 14.88 -12.55
C ASP A 55 3.06 15.15 -11.36
N ALA A 56 2.27 14.16 -10.96
CA ALA A 56 1.27 14.32 -9.92
C ALA A 56 1.87 14.21 -8.51
N LYS A 57 1.45 15.07 -7.58
CA LYS A 57 1.80 14.96 -6.16
C LYS A 57 1.03 13.82 -5.51
N THR A 58 1.52 12.60 -5.70
CA THR A 58 0.89 11.38 -5.21
C THR A 58 1.67 10.85 -4.02
N PRO A 59 1.12 10.89 -2.79
CA PRO A 59 1.75 10.27 -1.63
C PRO A 59 1.54 8.75 -1.65
N ALA A 60 2.59 8.01 -1.27
CA ALA A 60 2.58 6.57 -1.07
C ALA A 60 3.17 6.24 0.32
N ASP A 61 2.63 5.20 0.95
CA ASP A 61 3.09 4.74 2.27
C ASP A 61 4.31 3.82 2.16
N ILE A 62 4.47 3.14 1.04
CA ILE A 62 5.52 2.14 0.82
C ILE A 62 6.09 2.36 -0.58
N PHE A 63 7.41 2.37 -0.68
CA PHE A 63 8.12 2.30 -1.94
C PHE A 63 9.23 1.28 -1.81
N ILE A 64 9.23 0.28 -2.69
CA ILE A 64 10.24 -0.78 -2.69
C ILE A 64 10.98 -0.75 -4.01
N SER A 65 12.31 -0.80 -3.92
CA SER A 65 13.20 -0.93 -5.07
C SER A 65 14.16 -2.10 -4.86
N ARG A 66 14.77 -2.55 -5.96
CA ARG A 66 16.00 -3.35 -5.90
C ARG A 66 17.17 -2.48 -5.41
N GLN A 67 18.30 -3.12 -5.12
CA GLN A 67 19.55 -2.44 -4.76
C GLN A 67 20.10 -1.53 -5.87
N ASP A 68 19.72 -1.77 -7.13
CA ASP A 68 20.07 -0.93 -8.28
C ASP A 68 19.10 0.25 -8.49
N GLU A 69 18.27 0.55 -7.49
CA GLU A 69 17.24 1.59 -7.50
C GLU A 69 16.08 1.36 -8.47
N THR A 70 15.99 0.18 -9.13
CA THR A 70 14.82 -0.15 -9.96
C THR A 70 13.57 -0.25 -9.10
N PRO A 71 12.53 0.58 -9.32
CA PRO A 71 11.30 0.52 -8.55
C PRO A 71 10.50 -0.74 -8.90
N ILE A 72 10.06 -1.46 -7.88
CA ILE A 72 9.32 -2.73 -8.05
C ILE A 72 7.96 -2.73 -7.35
N VAL A 73 7.77 -1.99 -6.26
CA VAL A 73 6.47 -1.91 -5.58
C VAL A 73 6.18 -0.48 -5.14
N ILE A 74 4.96 -0.03 -5.42
CA ILE A 74 4.35 1.12 -4.74
C ILE A 74 3.24 0.58 -3.86
N GLY A 75 3.29 0.90 -2.58
CA GLY A 75 2.31 0.44 -1.63
C GLY A 75 1.61 1.55 -0.89
N PHE A 76 0.40 1.22 -0.46
CA PHE A 76 -0.49 2.12 0.23
C PHE A 76 -1.10 1.38 1.44
N ALA A 77 -1.15 2.05 2.58
CA ALA A 77 -1.60 1.47 3.84
C ALA A 77 -2.81 2.24 4.41
N ARG A 78 -3.46 1.66 5.44
CA ARG A 78 -4.48 2.31 6.27
C ARG A 78 -5.82 2.57 5.56
N TYR A 79 -6.24 1.65 4.70
CA TYR A 79 -7.56 1.69 4.07
C TYR A 79 -8.64 1.14 5.02
N ASP A 80 -8.92 1.88 6.09
CA ASP A 80 -10.07 1.60 6.95
C ASP A 80 -11.35 2.11 6.27
N SER A 81 -12.03 1.19 5.62
CA SER A 81 -13.28 1.41 4.92
C SER A 81 -14.49 1.41 5.86
N ASP A 82 -14.38 0.98 7.13
CA ASP A 82 -15.48 1.03 8.13
C ASP A 82 -15.81 2.46 8.64
N ARG A 83 -15.39 3.50 7.91
CA ARG A 83 -15.88 4.87 8.13
C ARG A 83 -17.21 5.03 7.39
N GLY A 84 -18.27 4.51 7.99
CA GLY A 84 -19.61 4.51 7.42
C GLY A 84 -20.04 5.86 6.83
N GLY A 85 -20.62 5.80 5.64
CA GLY A 85 -21.17 6.93 4.88
C GLY A 85 -21.03 6.71 3.37
N ALA A 86 -21.61 7.60 2.56
CA ALA A 86 -21.55 7.63 1.09
C ALA A 86 -20.14 7.79 0.48
N GLN A 87 -19.10 7.51 1.27
CA GLN A 87 -17.68 7.68 0.99
C GLN A 87 -16.97 6.33 0.78
N GLU A 88 -17.64 5.19 0.96
CA GLU A 88 -17.08 3.86 0.68
C GLU A 88 -17.00 3.58 -0.83
N ASP A 89 -18.04 3.94 -1.60
CA ASP A 89 -18.15 3.66 -3.04
C ASP A 89 -17.15 4.48 -3.88
N ASP A 90 -16.93 5.75 -3.54
CA ASP A 90 -15.96 6.64 -4.19
C ASP A 90 -14.49 6.18 -4.03
N ARG A 91 -14.19 5.33 -3.03
CA ARG A 91 -12.82 4.93 -2.70
C ARG A 91 -12.31 3.76 -3.55
N THR A 92 -13.18 2.83 -3.92
CA THR A 92 -12.81 1.74 -4.85
C THR A 92 -12.51 2.31 -6.24
N GLY A 93 -13.29 3.31 -6.69
CA GLY A 93 -12.97 4.10 -7.88
C GLY A 93 -11.59 4.76 -7.78
N GLY A 94 -11.33 5.50 -6.69
CA GLY A 94 -10.03 6.15 -6.48
C GLY A 94 -8.85 5.18 -6.40
N ASN A 95 -9.02 3.98 -5.84
CA ASN A 95 -7.96 2.96 -5.81
C ASN A 95 -7.73 2.35 -7.20
N ARG A 96 -8.79 2.09 -7.95
CA ARG A 96 -8.69 1.62 -9.34
C ARG A 96 -8.00 2.65 -10.23
N ASP A 97 -8.27 3.92 -10.04
CA ASP A 97 -7.61 5.01 -10.78
C ASP A 97 -6.11 5.05 -10.47
N LYS A 98 -5.73 4.92 -9.18
CA LYS A 98 -4.30 4.78 -8.79
C LYS A 98 -3.64 3.60 -9.50
N ILE A 99 -4.31 2.43 -9.53
CA ILE A 99 -3.79 1.25 -10.23
C ILE A 99 -3.58 1.55 -11.72
N THR A 100 -4.58 2.16 -12.35
CA THR A 100 -4.54 2.53 -13.77
C THR A 100 -3.37 3.46 -14.08
N ASP A 101 -3.18 4.51 -13.29
CA ASP A 101 -2.13 5.51 -13.51
C ASP A 101 -0.74 4.94 -13.29
N ILE A 102 -0.55 4.14 -12.23
CA ILE A 102 0.72 3.48 -11.93
C ILE A 102 1.07 2.46 -13.02
N PHE A 103 0.11 1.69 -13.51
CA PHE A 103 0.35 0.75 -14.61
C PHE A 103 0.66 1.45 -15.92
N ARG A 104 -0.05 2.54 -16.24
CA ARG A 104 0.27 3.37 -17.42
C ARG A 104 1.70 3.88 -17.35
N TYR A 105 2.13 4.36 -16.18
CA TYR A 105 3.50 4.78 -15.95
C TYR A 105 4.48 3.61 -16.14
N ALA A 106 4.22 2.46 -15.51
CA ALA A 106 5.05 1.27 -15.63
C ALA A 106 5.22 0.82 -17.09
N ASP A 107 4.16 0.88 -17.89
CA ASP A 107 4.17 0.52 -19.32
C ASP A 107 4.97 1.49 -20.18
N ILE A 108 4.90 2.80 -19.88
CA ILE A 108 5.66 3.85 -20.57
C ILE A 108 7.16 3.70 -20.28
N TYR A 109 7.52 3.51 -19.01
CA TYR A 109 8.91 3.46 -18.55
C TYR A 109 9.51 2.05 -18.54
N LYS A 110 8.73 1.03 -18.93
CA LYS A 110 9.12 -0.40 -18.96
C LYS A 110 9.61 -0.91 -17.60
N LEU A 111 8.88 -0.58 -16.55
CA LEU A 111 9.19 -0.95 -15.18
C LEU A 111 8.38 -2.18 -14.74
N PRO A 112 8.96 -3.06 -13.90
CA PRO A 112 8.28 -4.24 -13.35
C PRO A 112 7.33 -3.90 -12.18
N LEU A 113 6.78 -2.68 -12.19
CA LEU A 113 6.12 -2.07 -11.05
C LEU A 113 4.84 -2.81 -10.66
N LYS A 114 4.72 -3.13 -9.38
CA LYS A 114 3.56 -3.76 -8.73
C LYS A 114 2.96 -2.83 -7.69
N ILE A 115 1.74 -3.14 -7.28
CA ILE A 115 0.98 -2.33 -6.34
C ILE A 115 0.59 -3.17 -5.14
N PHE A 116 0.82 -2.63 -3.96
CA PHE A 116 0.55 -3.32 -2.70
C PHE A 116 -0.39 -2.52 -1.80
N PHE A 117 -1.49 -3.11 -1.38
CA PHE A 117 -2.41 -2.53 -0.40
C PHE A 117 -2.28 -3.28 0.93
N LEU A 118 -1.89 -2.56 1.98
CA LEU A 118 -1.80 -3.11 3.33
C LEU A 118 -2.99 -2.63 4.16
N ASN A 119 -3.81 -3.56 4.65
CA ASN A 119 -4.93 -3.24 5.50
C ASN A 119 -5.16 -4.28 6.60
N ASP A 120 -5.25 -3.81 7.84
CA ASP A 120 -5.62 -4.60 9.04
C ASP A 120 -6.96 -4.13 9.65
N GLY A 121 -7.76 -3.37 8.89
CA GLY A 121 -9.06 -2.86 9.32
C GLY A 121 -10.09 -3.97 9.61
N PRO A 122 -11.11 -3.68 10.43
CA PRO A 122 -12.10 -4.67 10.86
C PRO A 122 -12.82 -5.27 9.65
N GLY A 123 -13.18 -4.46 8.65
CA GLY A 123 -13.89 -4.93 7.45
C GLY A 123 -13.20 -6.03 6.64
N LEU A 124 -11.87 -6.13 6.66
CA LEU A 124 -11.16 -7.28 6.06
C LEU A 124 -11.27 -8.53 6.95
N THR A 125 -11.06 -8.36 8.26
CA THR A 125 -11.23 -9.45 9.23
C THR A 125 -12.68 -9.90 9.41
N LEU A 126 -13.66 -9.04 9.13
CA LEU A 126 -15.10 -9.29 9.23
C LEU A 126 -15.70 -9.72 7.87
N GLY A 127 -14.90 -9.73 6.81
CA GLY A 127 -15.29 -10.19 5.47
C GLY A 127 -16.17 -9.22 4.67
N SER A 128 -16.55 -8.06 5.23
CA SER A 128 -17.38 -7.07 4.53
C SER A 128 -16.66 -6.42 3.35
N MET A 129 -15.33 -6.38 3.36
CA MET A 129 -14.50 -5.71 2.34
C MET A 129 -13.84 -6.67 1.36
N TRP A 130 -14.03 -7.98 1.54
CA TRP A 130 -13.32 -9.00 0.77
C TRP A 130 -13.58 -8.87 -0.74
N ASN A 131 -14.82 -8.60 -1.13
CA ASN A 131 -15.20 -8.48 -2.54
C ASN A 131 -14.51 -7.30 -3.23
N ASP A 132 -14.39 -6.17 -2.56
CA ASP A 132 -13.73 -4.98 -3.13
C ASP A 132 -12.23 -5.22 -3.33
N TYR A 133 -11.59 -5.87 -2.36
CA TYR A 133 -10.18 -6.21 -2.49
C TYR A 133 -9.90 -7.27 -3.54
N ALA A 134 -10.75 -8.31 -3.60
CA ALA A 134 -10.68 -9.30 -4.66
C ALA A 134 -10.87 -8.65 -6.04
N ALA A 135 -11.78 -7.67 -6.17
CA ALA A 135 -11.98 -6.92 -7.41
C ALA A 135 -10.74 -6.08 -7.80
N LEU A 136 -10.03 -5.50 -6.83
CA LEU A 136 -8.77 -4.78 -7.10
C LEU A 136 -7.64 -5.73 -7.54
N GLU A 137 -7.51 -6.89 -6.90
CA GLU A 137 -6.52 -7.90 -7.30
C GLU A 137 -6.81 -8.47 -8.70
N ASP A 138 -8.09 -8.76 -8.99
CA ASP A 138 -8.53 -9.22 -10.32
C ASP A 138 -8.27 -8.16 -11.40
N TYR A 139 -8.60 -6.90 -11.10
CA TYR A 139 -8.28 -5.77 -11.99
C TYR A 139 -6.78 -5.63 -12.24
N GLY A 140 -5.97 -5.85 -11.20
CA GLY A 140 -4.51 -5.80 -11.26
C GLY A 140 -3.83 -6.99 -11.95
N LYS A 141 -4.58 -8.04 -12.29
CA LYS A 141 -4.11 -9.26 -13.00
C LYS A 141 -2.80 -9.82 -12.42
N GLY A 142 -2.74 -9.96 -11.09
CA GLY A 142 -1.58 -10.50 -10.37
C GLY A 142 -0.48 -9.50 -10.02
N LYS A 143 -0.51 -8.28 -10.57
CA LYS A 143 0.42 -7.19 -10.20
C LYS A 143 -0.09 -6.30 -9.06
N VAL A 144 -1.31 -6.53 -8.59
CA VAL A 144 -1.89 -5.91 -7.40
C VAL A 144 -2.07 -6.97 -6.34
N MET A 145 -1.68 -6.66 -5.10
CA MET A 145 -1.89 -7.49 -3.94
C MET A 145 -2.52 -6.68 -2.82
N VAL A 146 -3.52 -7.24 -2.15
CA VAL A 146 -4.13 -6.72 -0.94
C VAL A 146 -3.89 -7.71 0.20
N CYS A 147 -3.26 -7.27 1.28
CA CYS A 147 -2.94 -8.15 2.42
C CYS A 147 -3.17 -7.49 3.78
N THR A 148 -3.38 -8.34 4.77
CA THR A 148 -3.18 -8.02 6.20
C THR A 148 -1.74 -8.34 6.60
N LEU A 149 -1.29 -7.87 7.77
CA LEU A 149 -0.02 -8.30 8.37
C LEU A 149 0.03 -9.82 8.57
N LYS A 150 -1.10 -10.46 8.87
CA LYS A 150 -1.18 -11.91 9.11
C LYS A 150 -1.00 -12.76 7.85
N MET A 151 -1.15 -12.16 6.67
CA MET A 151 -1.03 -12.85 5.38
C MET A 151 0.36 -12.70 4.75
N LEU A 152 1.24 -11.88 5.35
CA LEU A 152 2.52 -11.50 4.74
C LEU A 152 3.41 -12.72 4.45
N ASP A 153 3.59 -13.60 5.42
CA ASP A 153 4.44 -14.79 5.30
C ASP A 153 4.00 -15.75 4.19
N GLU A 154 2.70 -15.75 3.85
CA GLU A 154 2.12 -16.65 2.86
C GLU A 154 2.00 -16.01 1.46
N ARG A 155 1.69 -14.71 1.40
CA ARG A 155 1.32 -14.02 0.16
C ARG A 155 2.43 -13.12 -0.36
N PHE A 156 3.08 -12.36 0.50
CA PHE A 156 4.09 -11.38 0.10
C PHE A 156 5.45 -12.07 -0.05
N THR A 157 5.64 -12.73 -1.19
CA THR A 157 6.80 -13.60 -1.45
C THR A 157 7.77 -12.96 -2.42
N LYS A 158 9.01 -13.48 -2.44
CA LYS A 158 10.01 -13.11 -3.46
C LYS A 158 9.52 -13.41 -4.87
N ASP A 159 8.83 -14.54 -5.07
CA ASP A 159 8.25 -14.89 -6.36
C ASP A 159 7.24 -13.83 -6.82
N TRP A 160 6.40 -13.34 -5.91
CA TRP A 160 5.50 -12.23 -6.23
C TRP A 160 6.23 -10.92 -6.48
N LEU A 161 7.35 -10.63 -5.80
CA LEU A 161 8.16 -9.44 -6.09
C LEU A 161 8.81 -9.49 -7.48
N GLU A 162 9.19 -10.68 -7.96
CA GLU A 162 9.99 -10.87 -9.18
C GLU A 162 9.22 -11.36 -10.42
N SER A 163 7.93 -11.73 -10.28
CA SER A 163 7.08 -12.20 -11.38
C SER A 163 6.81 -11.18 -12.50
#